data_AF-A0A8H6BY54-F1
#
_entry.id   AF-A0A8H6BY54-F1
#
_cell.length_a   1.000
_cell.length_b   1.000
_cell.length_c   1.000
_cell.angle_alpha   90.00
_cell.angle_beta   90.00
_cell.angle_gamma   90.00
#
_symmetry.space_group_name_H-M   'P 1'
#
loop_
_entity.id
_entity.type
_entity.pdbx_description
1 polymer ?
#
loop_
_entity_poly.entity_id
_entity_poly.type
_entity_poly.pdbx_seq_one_letter_code
_entity_poly.pdbx_strand_id
1 'polypeptide(L)'
;MKDKLHQPYRFGLIPGLNTVLQKITPESYPGLCGICLSGAGPTILCLATDGFEKIANDVIEIFKQEGIECDSKLLDLAYDGATVEYGS
;
A
#
# COMPACT_ATOMS: atom_id res chain seq x y z
N MET A 1 -2.95 -7.74 8.27
CA MET A 1 -4.41 -7.56 8.04
C MET A 1 -4.84 -8.41 6.85
N LYS A 2 -5.97 -9.13 6.94
CA LYS A 2 -6.50 -9.92 5.81
C LYS A 2 -8.00 -9.72 5.76
N ASP A 3 -8.47 -8.90 4.82
CA ASP A 3 -9.90 -8.72 4.58
C ASP A 3 -10.44 -9.96 3.86
N LYS A 4 -11.28 -10.73 4.56
CA LYS A 4 -11.84 -12.00 4.09
C LYS A 4 -13.21 -11.85 3.42
N LEU A 5 -13.83 -10.66 3.48
CA LEU A 5 -15.22 -10.47 3.08
C LEU A 5 -15.35 -9.72 1.75
N HIS A 6 -14.59 -8.64 1.57
CA HIS A 6 -14.76 -7.75 0.41
C HIS A 6 -13.65 -7.87 -0.64
N GLN A 7 -12.42 -8.21 -0.23
CA GLN A 7 -11.31 -8.32 -1.16
C GLN A 7 -11.37 -9.47 -2.18
N PRO A 8 -11.95 -10.66 -1.90
CA PRO A 8 -12.03 -11.75 -2.88
C PRO A 8 -12.63 -11.36 -4.24
N TYR A 9 -13.63 -10.47 -4.23
CA TYR A 9 -14.34 -10.02 -5.43
C TYR A 9 -13.62 -8.89 -6.19
N ARG A 10 -12.69 -8.19 -5.55
CA ARG A 10 -11.96 -7.05 -6.13
C ARG A 10 -10.56 -7.39 -6.60
N PHE A 11 -10.04 -8.58 -6.27
CA PHE A 11 -8.70 -9.01 -6.70
C PHE A 11 -8.51 -8.99 -8.23
N GLY A 12 -9.56 -9.27 -8.99
CA GLY A 12 -9.49 -9.22 -10.46
C GLY A 12 -9.47 -7.81 -11.06
N LEU A 13 -9.72 -6.77 -10.26
CA LEU A 13 -9.81 -5.39 -10.75
C LEU A 13 -8.46 -4.65 -10.71
N ILE A 14 -7.49 -5.18 -9.97
CA ILE A 14 -6.16 -4.56 -9.82
C ILE A 14 -5.11 -5.61 -10.18
N PRO A 15 -4.61 -5.60 -11.44
CA PRO A 15 -3.52 -6.47 -11.86
C PRO A 15 -2.32 -6.33 -10.92
N GLY A 16 -1.68 -7.44 -10.55
CA GLY A 16 -0.53 -7.44 -9.63
C GLY A 16 -0.87 -7.43 -8.13
N LEU A 17 -2.10 -7.09 -7.72
CA LEU A 17 -2.46 -7.00 -6.30
C LEU A 17 -2.28 -8.33 -5.55
N ASN A 18 -2.71 -9.43 -6.14
CA ASN A 18 -2.56 -10.76 -5.52
C ASN A 18 -1.08 -11.12 -5.34
N THR A 19 -0.23 -10.78 -6.32
CA THR A 19 1.22 -10.98 -6.26
C THR A 19 1.82 -10.16 -5.12
N VAL A 20 1.44 -8.90 -4.98
CA VAL A 20 1.88 -8.03 -3.88
C VAL A 20 1.50 -8.63 -2.52
N LEU A 21 0.22 -8.99 -2.32
CA LEU A 21 -0.26 -9.50 -1.03
C LEU A 21 0.33 -10.87 -0.64
N GLN A 22 0.78 -11.66 -1.62
CA GLN A 22 1.44 -12.94 -1.38
C GLN A 22 2.95 -12.82 -1.15
N LYS A 23 3.63 -11.90 -1.84
CA LYS A 23 5.09 -11.75 -1.78
C LYS A 23 5.55 -10.79 -0.69
N ILE A 24 4.78 -9.74 -0.44
CA ILE A 24 5.13 -8.66 0.48
C ILE A 24 4.41 -8.91 1.81
N THR A 25 4.99 -9.75 2.67
CA THR A 25 4.41 -10.14 3.96
C THR A 25 5.34 -9.75 5.11
N PRO A 26 4.84 -9.66 6.35
CA PRO A 26 5.69 -9.39 7.52
C PRO A 26 6.85 -10.38 7.67
N GLU A 27 6.69 -11.62 7.19
CA GLU A 27 7.73 -12.65 7.21
C GLU A 27 8.84 -12.38 6.18
N SER A 28 8.50 -11.86 4.99
CA SER A 28 9.49 -11.57 3.94
C SER A 28 10.09 -10.17 4.03
N TYR A 29 9.43 -9.24 4.72
CA TYR A 29 9.87 -7.85 4.91
C TYR A 29 9.90 -7.48 6.39
N PRO A 30 11.05 -7.64 7.06
CA PRO A 30 11.24 -7.15 8.42
C PRO A 30 10.89 -5.66 8.50
N GLY A 31 10.10 -5.29 9.52
CA GLY A 31 9.57 -3.92 9.67
C GLY A 31 8.18 -3.73 9.06
N LEU A 32 7.70 -4.59 8.16
CA LEU A 32 6.32 -4.54 7.68
C LEU A 32 5.35 -5.11 8.73
N CYS A 33 4.39 -4.31 9.18
CA CYS A 33 3.30 -4.77 10.05
C CYS A 33 2.15 -5.39 9.24
N GLY A 34 1.93 -4.88 8.03
CA GLY A 34 0.94 -5.45 7.12
C GLY A 34 0.70 -4.59 5.89
N ILE A 35 0.07 -5.21 4.90
CA ILE A 35 -0.26 -4.59 3.62
C ILE A 35 -1.73 -4.86 3.29
N CYS A 36 -2.44 -3.88 2.75
CA CYS A 36 -3.83 -4.02 2.32
C CYS A 36 -4.19 -2.96 1.28
N LEU A 37 -5.40 -3.08 0.71
CA LEU A 37 -5.99 -1.96 -0.04
C LEU A 37 -6.29 -0.81 0.92
N SER A 38 -6.00 0.40 0.47
CA SER A 38 -6.43 1.63 1.15
C SER A 38 -7.85 1.98 0.71
N GLY A 39 -8.80 1.90 1.64
CA GLY A 39 -10.22 2.14 1.34
C GLY A 39 -10.76 1.20 0.26
N ALA A 40 -11.29 1.78 -0.83
CA ALA A 40 -11.82 1.03 -1.96
C ALA A 40 -10.76 0.62 -3.00
N GLY A 41 -9.52 1.11 -2.89
CA GLY A 41 -8.49 1.01 -3.93
C GLY A 41 -8.62 2.11 -5.01
N PRO A 42 -7.68 2.15 -5.99
CA PRO A 42 -6.61 1.18 -6.24
C PRO A 42 -5.38 1.33 -5.34
N THR A 43 -5.32 2.39 -4.52
CA THR A 43 -4.18 2.66 -3.64
C THR A 43 -3.93 1.52 -2.64
N ILE A 44 -2.65 1.22 -2.41
CA ILE A 44 -2.18 0.23 -1.43
C ILE A 44 -1.63 0.95 -0.21
N LEU A 45 -1.97 0.43 0.96
CA LEU A 45 -1.39 0.84 2.23
C LEU A 45 -0.40 -0.23 2.69
N CYS A 46 0.85 0.18 2.90
CA CYS A 46 1.87 -0.60 3.58
C CYS A 46 2.10 0.03 4.96
N LEU A 47 1.69 -0.64 6.03
CA LEU A 47 1.99 -0.20 7.38
C LEU A 47 3.30 -0.86 7.82
N ALA A 48 4.32 -0.04 8.09
CA ALA A 48 5.64 -0.50 8.48
C ALA A 48 6.26 0.39 9.56
N THR A 49 7.27 -0.12 10.25
CA THR A 49 8.08 0.61 11.24
C THR A 49 9.50 0.89 10.75
N ASP A 50 9.94 0.22 9.68
CA ASP A 50 11.25 0.37 9.05
C ASP A 50 11.19 -0.18 7.60
N GLY A 51 12.26 -0.02 6.83
CA GLY A 51 12.40 -0.60 5.49
C GLY A 51 11.50 0.04 4.43
N PHE A 52 11.03 1.26 4.66
CA PHE A 52 10.02 1.95 3.86
C PHE A 52 10.33 1.98 2.36
N GLU A 53 11.53 2.43 2.00
CA GLU A 53 11.93 2.55 0.59
C GLU A 53 11.98 1.20 -0.12
N LYS A 54 12.51 0.17 0.56
CA LYS A 54 12.60 -1.18 -0.01
C LYS A 54 11.20 -1.76 -0.23
N ILE A 55 10.31 -1.63 0.76
CA ILE A 55 8.92 -2.10 0.64
C ILE A 55 8.22 -1.38 -0.53
N ALA A 56 8.35 -0.05 -0.61
CA ALA A 56 7.73 0.74 -1.67
C ALA A 56 8.25 0.34 -3.07
N ASN A 57 9.58 0.26 -3.25
CA ASN A 57 10.20 -0.08 -4.52
C ASN A 57 9.81 -1.48 -4.99
N ASP A 58 9.80 -2.47 -4.09
CA ASP A 58 9.44 -3.84 -4.46
C ASP A 58 7.95 -3.97 -4.83
N VAL A 59 7.06 -3.20 -4.17
CA VAL A 59 5.64 -3.12 -4.56
C VAL A 59 5.48 -2.48 -5.93
N ILE A 60 6.17 -1.36 -6.20
CA ILE A 60 6.14 -0.67 -7.49
C ILE A 60 6.64 -1.59 -8.61
N GLU A 61 7.73 -2.32 -8.37
CA GLU A 61 8.30 -3.23 -9.37
C GLU A 61 7.32 -4.37 -9.74
N ILE A 62 6.57 -4.90 -8.78
CA ILE A 62 5.52 -5.89 -9.06
C ILE A 62 4.43 -5.30 -9.96
N PHE A 63 3.98 -4.08 -9.69
CA PHE A 63 2.96 -3.42 -10.54
C PHE A 63 3.52 -3.05 -11.92
N LYS A 64 4.78 -2.65 -12.00
CA LYS A 64 5.46 -2.34 -13.25
C LYS A 64 5.56 -3.56 -14.17
N GLN A 65 5.74 -4.76 -13.63
CA GLN A 65 5.70 -6.02 -14.40
C GLN A 65 4.33 -6.29 -15.03
N GLU A 66 3.27 -5.73 -14.45
CA GLU A 66 1.90 -5.76 -14.98
C GLU A 66 1.59 -4.54 -15.88
N GLY A 67 2.60 -3.71 -16.19
CA GLY A 67 2.45 -2.51 -17.01
C GLY A 67 1.80 -1.32 -16.30
N ILE A 68 1.77 -1.32 -14.96
CA ILE A 68 1.15 -0.27 -14.15
C ILE A 68 2.23 0.64 -13.56
N GLU A 69 2.12 1.94 -13.81
CA GLU A 69 2.93 2.97 -13.15
C GLU A 69 2.33 3.32 -11.78
N CYS A 70 3.20 3.54 -10.78
CA CYS A 70 2.81 3.77 -9.39
C CYS A 70 3.64 4.90 -8.78
N ASP A 71 2.98 5.76 -8.01
CA ASP A 71 3.62 6.72 -7.12
C ASP A 71 3.55 6.22 -5.68
N SER A 72 4.65 6.36 -4.93
CA SER A 72 4.68 6.06 -3.50
C SER A 72 4.85 7.33 -2.67
N LYS A 73 4.17 7.41 -1.53
CA LYS A 73 4.35 8.46 -0.52
C LYS A 73 4.57 7.81 0.85
N LEU A 74 5.65 8.19 1.52
CA LEU A 74 5.86 7.89 2.93
C LEU A 74 5.16 8.97 3.74
N LEU A 75 4.22 8.57 4.59
CA LEU A 75 3.35 9.48 5.35
C LEU A 75 3.29 9.06 6.81
N ASP A 76 3.24 10.06 7.68
CA ASP A 76 2.85 9.90 9.09
C ASP A 76 1.34 10.11 9.26
N LEU A 77 0.84 9.76 10.45
CA LEU A 77 -0.56 10.00 10.80
C LEU A 77 -0.85 11.52 10.84
N ALA A 78 -1.92 11.92 10.15
CA ALA A 78 -2.41 13.29 10.22
C ALA A 78 -3.17 13.51 11.53
N TYR A 79 -2.55 14.18 12.50
CA TYR A 79 -3.15 14.46 13.81
C TYR A 79 -4.06 15.70 13.81
N ASP A 80 -3.80 16.66 12.93
CA ASP A 80 -4.51 17.94 12.91
C ASP A 80 -5.84 17.91 12.12
N GLY A 81 -6.09 16.82 11.37
CA GLY A 81 -7.25 16.71 10.52
C GLY A 81 -7.31 17.83 9.48
N ALA A 82 -8.46 18.50 9.35
CA ALA A 82 -8.64 19.61 8.43
C ALA A 82 -8.32 20.95 9.12
N THR A 83 -7.44 21.76 8.51
CA THR A 83 -7.01 23.07 9.00
C THR A 83 -7.32 24.17 7.97
N VAL A 84 -7.33 25.44 8.41
CA VAL A 84 -7.54 26.61 7.56
C VAL A 84 -6.29 27.46 7.57
N GLU A 85 -5.74 27.75 6.38
CA GLU A 85 -4.60 28.65 6.22
C GLU A 85 -5.10 30.00 5.68
N TYR A 86 -4.72 31.09 6.36
CA TYR A 86 -4.97 32.45 5.87
C TYR A 86 -3.72 32.93 5.13
N GLY A 87 -3.85 33.21 3.83
CA GLY A 87 -2.77 33.79 3.03
C GLY A 87 -2.35 35.16 3.56
N SER A 88 -1.05 35.45 3.47
CA SER A 88 -0.50 36.80 3.71
C SER A 88 -0.48 37.62 2.44
#